data_AF-A0A317Z457-F1
#
_entry.id   AF-A0A317Z457-F1
#
_cell.length_a   1.000
_cell.length_b   1.000
_cell.length_c   1.000
_cell.angle_alpha   90.00
_cell.angle_beta   90.00
_cell.angle_gamma   90.00
#
_symmetry.space_group_name_H-M   'P 1'
#
loop_
_entity.id
_entity.type
_entity.pdbx_description
1 polymer ?
#
loop_
_entity_poly.entity_id
_entity_poly.type
_entity_poly.pdbx_seq_one_letter_code
_entity_poly.pdbx_strand_id
1 'polypeptide(L)'
;GAVVPILLGMIAAFGATKNSKLAALLIITAVQAVSIWNIGIKTAAAQNIVAINFINDQLGHDVSWGEWFLYAAPWSIIMSIVLYFVMLKVIPPEQDAIEGGTELVKQQ
;
A
#
# COMPACT_ATOMS: atom_id res chain seq x y z
N GLY A 1 -3.97 -13.06 -3.48
CA GLY A 1 -3.81 -14.38 -2.85
C GLY A 1 -3.07 -14.31 -1.53
N ALA A 2 -1.79 -13.91 -1.53
CA ALA A 2 -0.92 -14.00 -0.35
C ALA A 2 -1.08 -12.90 0.70
N VAL A 3 -1.70 -11.77 0.35
CA VAL A 3 -1.80 -10.60 1.25
C VAL A 3 -2.81 -10.86 2.39
N VAL A 4 -3.88 -11.62 2.13
CA VAL A 4 -4.95 -11.88 3.13
C VAL A 4 -4.42 -12.68 4.35
N PRO A 5 -3.66 -13.79 4.18
CA PRO A 5 -3.05 -14.50 5.32
C PRO A 5 -2.07 -13.64 6.13
N ILE A 6 -1.26 -12.81 5.48
CA ILE A 6 -0.27 -11.93 6.16
C ILE A 6 -0.99 -10.90 7.03
N LEU A 7 -2.05 -10.28 6.51
CA LEU A 7 -2.85 -9.31 7.24
C LEU A 7 -3.57 -9.94 8.43
N LEU A 8 -4.11 -11.16 8.27
CA LEU A 8 -4.70 -11.92 9.37
C LEU A 8 -3.65 -12.26 10.46
N GLY A 9 -2.43 -12.63 10.05
CA GLY A 9 -1.30 -12.85 10.95
C GLY A 9 -0.90 -11.59 11.73
N MET A 10 -0.90 -10.43 11.07
CA MET A 10 -0.68 -9.14 11.74
C MET A 10 -1.75 -8.83 12.78
N ILE A 11 -3.05 -9.02 12.49
CA ILE A 11 -4.12 -8.83 13.49
C ILE A 11 -3.86 -9.69 14.73
N ALA A 12 -3.51 -10.96 14.52
CA ALA A 12 -3.24 -11.90 15.60
C ALA A 12 -2.00 -11.48 16.42
N ALA A 13 -0.95 -10.98 15.78
CA ALA A 13 0.28 -10.54 16.42
C ALA A 13 0.11 -9.24 17.24
N PHE A 14 -0.75 -8.32 16.81
CA PHE A 14 -0.99 -7.06 17.53
C PHE A 14 -1.92 -7.21 18.74
N GLY A 15 -2.49 -8.39 19.00
CA GLY A 15 -3.40 -8.62 20.13
C GLY A 15 -4.66 -7.74 20.09
N ALA A 16 -4.85 -6.99 19.01
CA ALA A 16 -5.96 -6.08 18.84
C ALA A 16 -7.24 -6.92 18.76
N THR A 17 -8.19 -6.64 19.64
CA THR A 17 -9.52 -7.20 19.53
C THR A 17 -10.02 -6.99 18.10
N LYS A 18 -10.69 -7.99 17.52
CA LYS A 18 -11.17 -7.99 16.11
C LYS A 18 -12.02 -6.76 15.72
N ASN A 19 -12.36 -5.90 16.69
CA ASN A 19 -13.16 -4.67 16.57
C ASN A 19 -12.36 -3.37 16.79
N SER A 20 -11.02 -3.39 16.90
CA SER A 20 -10.23 -2.16 17.07
C SER A 20 -10.10 -1.37 15.77
N LYS A 21 -10.48 -0.08 15.79
CA LYS A 21 -10.32 0.84 14.65
C LYS A 21 -8.87 0.99 14.20
N LEU A 22 -7.90 0.83 15.13
CA LEU A 22 -6.48 0.87 14.82
C LEU A 22 -6.03 -0.33 13.97
N ALA A 23 -6.48 -1.55 14.31
CA ALA A 23 -6.17 -2.74 13.52
C ALA A 23 -6.78 -2.66 12.11
N ALA A 24 -8.03 -2.18 12.02
CA ALA A 24 -8.67 -1.93 10.73
C ALA A 24 -7.92 -0.88 9.89
N LEU A 25 -7.51 0.24 10.51
CA LEU A 25 -6.74 1.29 9.84
C LEU A 25 -5.38 0.78 9.35
N LEU A 26 -4.64 0.01 10.15
CA LEU A 26 -3.35 -0.57 9.76
C LEU A 26 -3.49 -1.50 8.55
N ILE A 27 -4.49 -2.40 8.56
CA ILE A 27 -4.72 -3.35 7.47
C ILE A 27 -5.15 -2.63 6.20
N ILE A 28 -6.14 -1.75 6.31
CA ILE A 28 -6.67 -1.04 5.15
C ILE A 28 -5.57 -0.19 4.54
N THR A 29 -4.78 0.52 5.36
CA THR A 29 -3.65 1.33 4.86
C THR A 29 -2.62 0.44 4.17
N ALA A 30 -2.25 -0.71 4.75
CA ALA A 30 -1.30 -1.62 4.15
C ALA A 30 -1.78 -2.18 2.79
N VAL A 31 -3.05 -2.60 2.70
CA VAL A 31 -3.66 -3.05 1.45
C VAL A 31 -3.63 -1.94 0.40
N GLN A 32 -4.05 -0.74 0.77
CA GLN A 32 -4.11 0.40 -0.14
C GLN A 32 -2.72 0.83 -0.60
N ALA A 33 -1.71 0.82 0.28
CA ALA A 33 -0.33 1.11 -0.09
C ALA A 33 0.20 0.10 -1.13
N VAL A 34 -0.07 -1.20 -0.94
CA VAL A 34 0.30 -2.25 -1.92
C VAL A 34 -0.43 -2.03 -3.25
N SER A 35 -1.72 -1.65 -3.21
CA SER A 35 -2.49 -1.33 -4.41
C SER A 35 -1.94 -0.11 -5.15
N ILE A 36 -1.54 0.96 -4.44
CA ILE A 36 -0.95 2.16 -5.05
C ILE A 36 0.36 1.80 -5.74
N TRP A 37 1.27 1.09 -5.07
CA TRP A 37 2.57 0.73 -5.62
C TRP A 37 2.51 -0.32 -6.73
N ASN A 38 1.36 -0.96 -6.95
CA ASN A 38 1.16 -1.85 -8.08
C ASN A 38 1.35 -1.15 -9.44
N ILE A 39 1.03 0.14 -9.54
CA ILE A 39 1.29 0.93 -10.77
C ILE A 39 2.77 1.30 -10.92
N GLY A 40 3.48 1.47 -9.81
CA GLY A 40 4.89 1.88 -9.76
C GLY A 40 5.84 0.90 -10.45
N ILE A 41 5.50 -0.39 -10.43
CA ILE A 41 6.34 -1.45 -10.98
C ILE A 41 5.75 -1.93 -12.32
N LYS A 42 6.48 -1.74 -13.41
CA LYS A 42 6.06 -2.11 -14.78
C LYS A 42 5.55 -3.56 -14.87
N THR A 43 6.16 -4.47 -14.13
CA THR A 43 5.87 -5.92 -14.14
C THR A 43 4.88 -6.38 -13.08
N ALA A 44 4.36 -5.48 -12.23
CA ALA A 44 3.48 -5.87 -11.12
C ALA A 44 2.03 -6.17 -11.55
N ALA A 45 1.58 -5.65 -12.70
CA ALA A 45 0.29 -5.97 -13.27
C ALA A 45 0.33 -5.99 -14.81
N ALA A 46 -0.47 -6.88 -15.39
CA ALA A 46 -0.66 -6.94 -16.84
C ALA A 46 -1.20 -5.62 -17.41
N GLN A 47 -1.98 -4.86 -16.62
CA GLN A 47 -2.51 -3.55 -17.01
C GLN A 47 -1.39 -2.55 -17.34
N ASN A 48 -0.29 -2.55 -16.59
CA ASN A 48 0.85 -1.66 -16.84
C ASN A 48 1.51 -1.99 -18.19
N ILE A 49 1.66 -3.29 -18.50
CA ILE A 49 2.25 -3.76 -19.76
C ILE A 49 1.35 -3.41 -20.95
N VAL A 50 0.03 -3.60 -20.81
CA VAL A 50 -0.96 -3.25 -21.85
C VAL A 50 -0.94 -1.75 -22.14
N ALA A 51 -0.84 -0.90 -21.11
CA ALA A 51 -0.73 0.55 -21.29
C ALA A 51 0.54 0.95 -22.04
N ILE A 52 1.68 0.33 -21.72
CA ILE A 52 2.95 0.60 -22.41
C ILE A 52 2.91 0.14 -23.86
N ASN A 53 2.32 -1.02 -24.14
CA ASN A 53 2.14 -1.50 -25.51
C ASN A 53 1.26 -0.53 -26.32
N PHE A 54 0.19 -0.01 -25.71
CA PHE A 54 -0.65 1.00 -26.35
C PHE A 54 0.10 2.31 -26.63
N ILE A 55 0.96 2.76 -25.70
CA ILE A 55 1.83 3.92 -25.91
C ILE A 55 2.81 3.66 -27.06
N ASN A 56 3.41 2.47 -27.12
CA ASN A 56 4.32 2.08 -28.19
C ASN A 56 3.60 2.08 -29.56
N ASP A 57 2.42 1.45 -29.65
CA ASP A 57 1.65 1.36 -30.89
C ASP A 57 1.18 2.74 -31.40
N GLN A 58 0.85 3.67 -30.50
CA GLN A 58 0.32 5.00 -30.88
C GLN A 58 1.42 6.05 -31.12
N LEU A 59 2.50 6.00 -30.35
CA LEU A 59 3.54 7.05 -30.32
C LEU A 59 4.89 6.58 -30.88
N GLY A 60 5.03 5.29 -31.21
CA GLY A 60 6.27 4.70 -31.72
C GLY A 60 7.42 4.71 -30.71
N HIS A 61 7.13 4.96 -29.43
CA HIS A 61 8.12 5.11 -28.37
C HIS A 61 8.01 3.94 -27.39
N ASP A 62 9.09 3.15 -27.27
CA ASP A 62 9.17 2.11 -26.25
C ASP A 62 9.55 2.72 -24.90
N VAL A 63 8.70 2.53 -23.90
CA VAL A 63 8.96 3.01 -22.53
C VAL A 63 9.77 1.95 -21.80
N SER A 64 11.02 2.26 -21.49
CA SER A 64 11.89 1.38 -20.72
C SER A 64 11.37 1.16 -19.29
N TRP A 65 11.88 0.12 -18.62
CA TRP A 65 11.49 -0.17 -17.23
C TRP A 65 11.81 0.99 -16.27
N GLY A 66 12.97 1.63 -16.45
CA GLY A 66 13.39 2.76 -15.63
C GLY A 66 12.56 4.03 -15.88
N GLU A 67 12.21 4.31 -17.14
CA GLU A 67 11.33 5.44 -17.47
C GLU A 67 9.92 5.23 -16.91
N TRP A 68 9.38 4.02 -17.02
CA TRP A 68 8.09 3.69 -16.38
C TRP A 68 8.14 3.94 -14.89
N PHE A 69 9.18 3.44 -14.20
CA PHE A 69 9.35 3.67 -12.77
C PHE A 69 9.47 5.16 -12.46
N LEU A 70 10.22 5.93 -13.25
CA LEU A 70 10.37 7.37 -13.05
C LEU A 70 9.06 8.15 -13.26
N TYR A 71 8.19 7.69 -14.16
CA TYR A 71 6.86 8.30 -14.35
C TYR A 71 5.85 7.86 -13.29
N ALA A 72 5.88 6.59 -12.88
CA ALA A 72 4.91 6.02 -11.95
C ALA A 72 5.27 6.23 -10.47
N ALA A 73 6.56 6.42 -10.13
CA ALA A 73 7.01 6.65 -8.76
C ALA A 73 6.52 7.98 -8.17
N PRO A 74 6.60 9.13 -8.87
CA PRO A 74 6.05 10.39 -8.36
C PRO A 74 4.56 10.29 -8.05
N TRP A 75 3.79 9.64 -8.93
CA TRP A 75 2.37 9.37 -8.71
C TRP A 75 2.15 8.51 -7.47
N SER A 76 2.91 7.42 -7.32
CA SER A 76 2.79 6.48 -6.19
C SER A 76 3.12 7.16 -4.85
N ILE A 77 4.12 8.05 -4.84
CA ILE A 77 4.50 8.83 -3.66
C ILE A 77 3.39 9.81 -3.27
N ILE A 78 2.88 10.58 -4.23
CA ILE A 78 1.78 11.53 -3.99
C ILE A 78 0.56 10.79 -3.44
N MET A 79 0.18 9.69 -4.06
CA MET A 79 -0.96 8.87 -3.61
C MET A 79 -0.74 8.26 -2.23
N SER A 80 0.50 7.91 -1.86
CA SER A 80 0.83 7.45 -0.51
C SER A 80 0.64 8.55 0.55
N ILE A 81 1.03 9.78 0.23
CA ILE A 81 0.80 10.96 1.09
C ILE A 81 -0.70 11.23 1.21
N VAL A 82 -1.44 11.21 0.10
CA VAL A 82 -2.90 11.39 0.10
C VAL A 82 -3.57 10.30 0.94
N LEU A 83 -3.16 9.03 0.78
CA LEU A 83 -3.69 7.92 1.55
C LEU A 83 -3.52 8.13 3.05
N TYR A 84 -2.36 8.60 3.50
CA TYR A 84 -2.12 8.92 4.92
C TYR A 84 -3.17 9.89 5.46
N PHE A 85 -3.41 11.00 4.77
CA PHE A 85 -4.41 12.00 5.19
C PHE A 85 -5.85 11.48 5.09
N VAL A 86 -6.16 10.70 4.04
CA VAL A 86 -7.48 10.09 3.87
C VAL A 86 -7.76 9.10 5.00
N MET A 87 -6.80 8.25 5.35
CA MET A 87 -6.97 7.26 6.42
C MET A 87 -7.16 7.93 7.78
N LEU A 88 -6.41 8.99 8.09
CA LEU A 88 -6.62 9.80 9.30
C LEU A 88 -8.01 10.41 9.37
N LYS A 89 -8.59 10.81 8.22
CA LYS A 89 -9.91 11.44 8.16
C LYS A 89 -11.07 10.44 8.19
N VAL A 90 -10.91 9.29 7.53
CA VAL A 90 -11.97 8.27 7.39
C VAL A 90 -12.07 7.40 8.65
N ILE A 91 -10.95 7.09 9.30
CA ILE A 91 -10.92 6.33 10.54
C ILE A 91 -10.08 7.13 11.55
N PRO A 92 -10.67 8.11 12.26
CA PRO A 92 -9.96 8.80 13.32
C PRO A 92 -9.50 7.74 14.35
N PRO A 93 -8.20 7.68 14.67
CA PRO A 93 -7.66 6.69 15.60
C PRO A 93 -8.34 6.83 16.97
N GLU A 94 -8.81 5.72 17.55
CA GLU A 94 -9.48 5.70 18.86
C GLU A 94 -8.51 5.99 20.03
N GLN A 95 -7.20 5.81 19.81
CA GLN A 95 -6.10 6.16 20.72
C GLN A 95 -4.89 6.61 19.89
N ASP A 96 -4.21 7.68 20.31
CA ASP A 96 -3.02 8.24 19.63
C ASP A 96 -1.79 7.31 19.68
N ALA A 97 -1.84 6.28 20.53
CA ALA A 97 -0.77 5.31 20.68
C ALA A 97 -1.36 3.90 20.86
N ILE A 98 -0.74 2.92 20.23
CA ILE A 98 -0.94 1.51 20.57
C ILE A 98 -0.32 1.31 21.97
N GLU A 99 -1.12 1.35 23.04
CA GLU A 99 -0.66 0.89 24.35
C GLU A 99 -0.14 -0.55 24.20
N GLY A 100 1.16 -0.76 24.47
CA GLY A 100 1.82 -2.08 24.42
C GLY A 100 2.66 -2.39 23.17
N GLY A 101 2.66 -1.55 22.13
CA GLY A 101 3.44 -1.82 20.91
C GLY A 101 4.96 -1.88 21.13
N THR A 102 5.48 -1.10 22.08
CA THR A 102 6.92 -1.08 22.43
C THR A 102 7.33 -2.25 23.33
N GLU A 103 6.38 -2.88 24.04
CA GLU A 103 6.65 -3.97 24.97
C GLU A 103 6.81 -5.31 24.25
N LEU A 104 6.08 -5.52 23.14
CA LEU A 104 6.23 -6.70 22.29
C LEU A 104 7.55 -6.72 21.50
N VAL A 105 8.07 -5.55 21.11
CA VAL A 105 9.36 -5.44 20.38
C VAL A 105 10.57 -5.62 21.32
N LYS A 106 10.42 -5.35 22.62
CA LYS A 106 11.50 -5.53 23.60
C LYS A 106 11.62 -6.96 24.16
N GLN A 107 10.66 -7.84 23.88
CA GLN A 107 10.70 -9.24 24.34
C GLN A 107 11.21 -10.24 23.29
N GLN A 108 11.70 -9.77 22.13
CA GLN A 108 12.45 -10.61 21.17
C GLN A 108 13.95 -10.42 21.30
#